data_AF-A0A9X2W703-F1
#
_entry.id   AF-A0A9X2W703-F1
#
_cell.length_a   1.000
_cell.length_b   1.000
_cell.length_c   1.000
_cell.angle_alpha   90.00
_cell.angle_beta   90.00
_cell.angle_gamma   90.00
#
_symmetry.space_group_name_H-M   'P 1'
#
loop_
_entity.id
_entity.type
_entity.pdbx_description
1 polymer ?
#
loop_
_entity_poly.entity_id
_entity_poly.type
_entity_poly.pdbx_seq_one_letter_code
_entity_poly.pdbx_strand_id
1 'polypeptide(L)' 'MKKTFLTWWRDFVTEIVGVYLTIATVIVFAMLAATYWPEYAWGSTVCYLLFAIGLYIFLTWKNKNQDK' A
#
# COMPACT_ATOMS: atom_id res chain seq x y z
N MET A 1 -1.15 12.14 29.05
CA MET A 1 0.03 11.86 28.20
C MET A 1 0.08 10.42 27.67
N LYS A 2 -0.11 9.36 28.47
CA LYS A 2 -0.05 7.96 27.98
C LYS A 2 -1.07 7.62 26.87
N LYS A 3 -2.31 8.13 26.96
CA LYS A 3 -3.35 7.83 25.95
C LYS A 3 -3.09 8.52 24.61
N THR A 4 -2.70 9.79 24.61
CA THR A 4 -2.41 10.57 23.40
C THR A 4 -1.22 9.98 22.62
N PHE A 5 -0.16 9.55 23.33
CA PHE A 5 0.98 8.90 22.70
C PHE A 5 0.62 7.54 22.11
N LEU A 6 -0.23 6.76 22.80
CA LEU A 6 -0.70 5.46 22.29
C LEU A 6 -1.55 5.61 21.03
N THR A 7 -2.42 6.62 20.96
CA THR A 7 -3.22 6.90 19.76
C THR A 7 -2.33 7.33 18.60
N TRP A 8 -1.41 8.27 18.85
CA TRP A 8 -0.44 8.73 17.84
C TRP A 8 0.45 7.58 17.33
N TRP A 9 0.91 6.71 18.23
CA TRP A 9 1.69 5.53 17.87
C TRP A 9 0.86 4.52 17.07
N ARG A 10 -0.42 4.33 17.42
CA ARG A 10 -1.31 3.45 16.66
C ARG A 10 -1.55 3.97 15.25
N ASP A 11 -1.75 5.27 15.08
CA ASP A 11 -1.92 5.87 13.76
C ASP A 11 -0.61 5.77 12.94
N PHE A 12 0.54 6.03 13.57
CA PHE A 12 1.85 5.87 12.92
C PHE A 12 2.14 4.42 12.51
N VAL A 13 1.82 3.46 13.37
CA VAL A 13 1.93 2.03 13.04
C VAL A 13 0.93 1.63 11.97
N THR A 14 -0.29 2.17 11.97
CA THR A 14 -1.31 1.89 10.95
C THR A 14 -0.87 2.43 9.58
N GLU A 15 -0.26 3.61 9.56
CA GLU A 15 0.29 4.23 8.34
C GLU A 15 1.49 3.45 7.81
N ILE A 16 2.43 3.07 8.68
CA ILE A 16 3.57 2.21 8.34
C ILE A 16 3.06 0.85 7.82
N VAL A 17 2.14 0.21 8.54
CA VAL A 17 1.58 -1.08 8.13
C VAL A 17 0.86 -0.93 6.79
N GLY A 18 0.13 0.16 6.54
CA GLY A 18 -0.50 0.42 5.24
C GLY A 18 0.51 0.46 4.09
N VAL A 19 1.63 1.18 4.27
CA VAL A 19 2.68 1.28 3.24
C VAL A 19 3.44 -0.04 3.09
N TYR A 20 3.88 -0.66 4.19
CA TYR A 20 4.62 -1.93 4.16
C TYR A 20 3.78 -3.09 3.65
N LEU A 21 2.49 -3.14 3.98
CA LEU A 21 1.57 -4.16 3.49
C LEU A 21 1.38 -4.01 1.98
N THR A 22 1.30 -2.78 1.47
CA THR A 22 1.25 -2.52 0.02
C THR A 22 2.53 -2.96 -0.68
N ILE A 23 3.70 -2.69 -0.10
CA ILE A 23 4.98 -3.16 -0.66
C ILE A 23 5.07 -4.68 -0.63
N ALA A 24 4.67 -5.31 0.48
CA ALA A 24 4.69 -6.76 0.64
C ALA A 24 3.77 -7.46 -0.37
N THR A 25 2.55 -6.95 -0.60
CA THR A 25 1.63 -7.52 -1.59
C THR A 25 2.16 -7.39 -3.01
N VAL A 26 2.80 -6.27 -3.35
CA VAL A 26 3.46 -6.08 -4.66
C VAL A 26 4.57 -7.10 -4.87
N ILE A 27 5.42 -7.34 -3.86
CA ILE A 27 6.53 -8.30 -3.94
C ILE A 27 5.99 -9.74 -4.11
N VAL A 28 4.99 -10.12 -3.30
CA VAL A 28 4.36 -11.44 -3.41
C VAL A 28 3.71 -11.61 -4.78
N PHE A 29 3.01 -10.59 -5.28
CA PHE A 29 2.40 -10.63 -6.60
C PHE A 29 3.44 -10.76 -7.71
N ALA A 30 4.56 -10.05 -7.61
CA ALA A 30 5.68 -10.17 -8.56
C ALA A 30 6.28 -11.58 -8.57
N MET A 31 6.46 -12.20 -7.40
CA MET A 31 6.94 -13.59 -7.28
C MET A 31 5.95 -14.59 -7.89
N LEU A 32 4.65 -14.43 -7.62
CA LEU A 32 3.61 -15.25 -8.23
C LEU A 32 3.57 -15.06 -9.75
N ALA A 33 3.63 -13.83 -10.23
CA ALA A 33 3.60 -13.54 -11.66
C ALA A 33 4.82 -14.13 -12.37
N ALA A 34 6.02 -14.04 -11.79
CA ALA A 34 7.23 -14.66 -12.32
C ALA A 34 7.16 -16.19 -12.35
N THR A 35 6.44 -16.81 -11.41
CA THR A 35 6.31 -18.28 -11.31
C THR A 35 5.25 -18.83 -12.25
N TYR A 36 4.08 -18.17 -12.32
CA TYR A 36 2.95 -18.66 -13.09
C TYR A 36 3.01 -18.22 -14.56
N TRP A 37 3.26 -16.94 -14.86
CA TRP A 37 3.29 -16.39 -16.22
C TRP A 37 4.48 -15.42 -16.43
N PRO A 38 5.71 -15.94 -16.58
CA PRO A 38 6.93 -15.13 -16.66
C PRO A 38 6.93 -14.13 -17.82
N GLU A 39 6.27 -14.46 -18.95
CA GLU A 39 6.14 -13.62 -20.14
C GLU A 39 5.40 -12.31 -19.88
N TYR A 40 4.42 -12.36 -18.96
CA TYR A 40 3.61 -11.21 -18.56
C TYR A 40 3.99 -10.66 -17.19
N ALA A 41 4.90 -11.31 -16.47
CA ALA A 41 5.25 -10.98 -15.09
C ALA A 41 5.62 -9.51 -14.92
N TRP A 42 6.41 -8.98 -15.86
CA TRP A 42 6.83 -7.58 -15.84
C TRP A 42 5.65 -6.63 -16.08
N GLY A 43 4.82 -6.90 -17.09
CA GLY A 43 3.65 -6.07 -17.41
C GLY A 43 2.60 -6.08 -16.31
N SER A 44 2.27 -7.26 -15.78
CA SER A 44 1.31 -7.42 -14.69
C SER A 44 1.79 -6.76 -13.40
N THR A 45 3.08 -6.87 -13.07
CA THR A 45 3.67 -6.22 -11.89
C THR A 45 3.64 -4.70 -12.01
N VAL A 46 4.01 -4.14 -13.17
CA VAL A 46 3.96 -2.69 -13.41
C VAL A 46 2.52 -2.17 -13.35
N CYS A 47 1.56 -2.86 -13.97
CA CYS A 47 0.14 -2.50 -13.87
C CYS A 47 -0.37 -2.53 -12.43
N TYR A 48 0.00 -3.56 -11.67
CA TYR A 48 -0.38 -3.68 -10.26
C TYR A 48 0.25 -2.56 -9.40
N LEU A 49 1.50 -2.19 -9.68
CA LEU A 49 2.22 -1.11 -9.01
C LEU A 49 1.57 0.25 -9.27
N LEU A 50 1.22 0.54 -10.53
CA LEU A 50 0.47 1.75 -10.91
C LEU A 50 -0.90 1.80 -10.23
N PHE A 51 -1.59 0.65 -10.16
CA PHE A 51 -2.88 0.55 -9.47
C PHE A 51 -2.73 0.82 -7.97
N ALA A 52 -1.75 0.22 -7.30
CA ALA A 52 -1.48 0.43 -5.89
C ALA A 52 -1.13 1.90 -5.57
N ILE A 53 -0.31 2.55 -6.42
CA ILE A 53 0.00 3.97 -6.29
C ILE A 53 -1.24 4.83 -6.50
N GLY A 54 -2.05 4.54 -7.52
CA GLY A 54 -3.30 5.25 -7.77
C GLY A 54 -4.27 5.14 -6.60
N LEU A 55 -4.38 3.95 -6.01
CA LEU A 55 -5.23 3.67 -4.84
C LEU A 55 -4.70 4.37 -3.58
N TYR A 56 -3.38 4.40 -3.38
CA TYR A 56 -2.75 5.15 -2.30
C TYR A 56 -3.01 6.65 -2.43
N ILE A 57 -2.78 7.24 -3.61
CA ILE A 57 -3.06 8.65 -3.89
C ILE A 57 -4.55 8.95 -3.68
N PHE A 58 -5.43 8.08 -4.16
CA PHE A 58 -6.87 8.22 -4.00
C PHE A 58 -7.31 8.19 -2.54
N LEU A 59 -6.82 7.23 -1.75
CA LEU A 59 -7.11 7.13 -0.32
C LEU A 59 -6.58 8.34 0.45
N THR A 60 -5.37 8.78 0.13
CA THR A 60 -4.75 9.97 0.76
C THR A 60 -5.52 11.24 0.42
N TRP A 61 -5.93 11.40 -0.84
CA TRP A 61 -6.76 12.51 -1.29
C TRP A 61 -8.14 12.50 -0.63
N LYS A 62 -8.77 11.32 -0.54
CA LYS A 62 -10.06 11.14 0.15
C LYS A 62 -9.96 11.48 1.63
N ASN A 63 -8.91 11.01 2.32
CA ASN A 63 -8.70 11.30 3.75
C ASN A 63 -8.56 12.81 4.00
N LYS A 64 -7.82 13.51 3.13
CA LYS A 64 -7.64 14.97 3.20
C LYS A 64 -8.93 15.78 2.97
N ASN A 65 -9.92 15.21 2.28
CA ASN A 65 -11.23 15.85 2.04
C ASN A 65 -12.28 15.51 3.11
N GLN A 66 -12.02 14.58 4.03
CA GLN A 66 -12.90 14.28 5.16
C GLN A 66 -12.56 15.14 6.41
N ASP A 67 -11.42 15.82 6.40
CA ASP A 67 -10.95 16.70 7.48
C ASP A 67 -11.31 18.19 7.26
N LYS A 68 -12.06 18.50 6.19
CA LYS A 68 -12.63 19.83 5.90
C LYS A 68 -14.13 19.84 6.15
#